data_AF-A0A9N9CQY2-F1
#
_entry.id   AF-A0A9N9CQY2-F1
#
_cell.length_a   1.000
_cell.length_b   1.000
_cell.length_c   1.000
_cell.angle_alpha   90.00
_cell.angle_beta   90.00
_cell.angle_gamma   90.00
#
_symmetry.space_group_name_H-M   'P 1'
#
loop_
_entity.id
_entity.type
_entity.pdbx_description
1 polymer ?
#
loop_
_entity_poly.entity_id
_entity_poly.type
_entity_poly.pdbx_seq_one_letter_code
_entity_poly.pdbx_strand_id
1 'polypeptide(L)'
;MSFTRISTLCRSAAKKTIATYRVEFSFAHNSYSSKLPYSFSPLCHKRNSSTTTSSPVQDKLIIFDTTLRDGEQSPGVTLTVDEKVEIARHLSNLGVDIVEAGFPIASQGDFEAVARIAKEIGPLMTGREKIGKPMRIAGLSRATEKDIKRCYEAVSQAPLHRIHTFLATSDIHLKYKLQISREECIKRAAKAVAYAKSLCEDVEFSTEDSGRSDRDFLCLILGEVIKAGATTLNIPDTVGYTTPEEYGALIKYLVENTPGSDKVIWSTHCHNDLGLATANTLSGITNGARQVEVTINGIGERAGNTSLEEVVMAIQTHPKFYPVYHTINTPLIYRTSTLVSSLSGMPVQPNKAIVGTNAFLHESGIHQDGVLKHKQTYEIIRPEDVGIFNVNIVLGKLSGRNAFRSRLVDLGYGNLNDNEFQQAFESFKTLADSKKRITDHDILALISDQVSKGSTPESQRFKIQSLQVVSGVHDMSTATVKLFDALKSKELIDAAIGKSGPIMAVFGAIQRLVQRKIRLLQYDVRAVSEGMDALGKVSLKITEDTDTSGIETEFLGGGHTIDGEVKPKTDSKGQPKLTKSTYSGHGTDVDIVSASAKAYVNAINRLYEEEIKEMSGMRRSLPEERLANI
;
A
#
# COMPACT_ATOMS: atom_id res chain seq x y z
N MET A 1 -22.00 2.73 -71.95
CA MET A 1 -21.53 1.36 -71.67
C MET A 1 -21.93 1.04 -70.24
N SER A 2 -23.22 0.77 -70.00
CA SER A 2 -23.89 -0.55 -70.00
C SER A 2 -23.66 -1.30 -68.68
N PHE A 3 -24.59 -1.29 -67.72
CA PHE A 3 -25.90 -1.98 -67.60
C PHE A 3 -25.82 -3.43 -67.05
N THR A 4 -26.41 -3.60 -65.85
CA THR A 4 -27.23 -4.74 -65.35
C THR A 4 -26.65 -6.13 -65.00
N ARG A 5 -27.32 -6.73 -63.99
CA ARG A 5 -27.27 -8.10 -63.43
C ARG A 5 -26.26 -8.21 -62.26
N ILE A 6 -26.60 -8.70 -61.07
CA ILE A 6 -27.39 -9.88 -60.74
C ILE A 6 -28.17 -9.64 -59.43
N SER A 7 -29.49 -9.52 -59.54
CA SER A 7 -30.44 -9.97 -58.53
C SER A 7 -30.73 -11.47 -58.80
N THR A 8 -31.03 -12.23 -57.75
CA THR A 8 -31.48 -13.65 -57.71
C THR A 8 -30.41 -14.66 -57.26
N LEU A 9 -30.14 -14.70 -55.96
CA LEU A 9 -29.77 -15.93 -55.25
C LEU A 9 -30.25 -15.84 -53.80
N CYS A 10 -31.58 -15.79 -53.68
CA CYS A 10 -32.31 -16.03 -52.45
C CYS A 10 -32.94 -17.43 -52.59
N ARG A 11 -32.90 -18.23 -51.52
CA ARG A 11 -33.72 -19.44 -51.28
C ARG A 11 -33.38 -20.70 -52.10
N SER A 12 -32.42 -21.51 -51.63
CA SER A 12 -32.51 -22.99 -51.64
C SER A 12 -31.21 -23.63 -51.11
N ALA A 13 -31.10 -23.78 -49.79
CA ALA A 13 -30.14 -24.73 -49.18
C ALA A 13 -30.64 -25.18 -47.81
N ALA A 14 -31.84 -25.75 -47.78
CA ALA A 14 -32.30 -26.62 -46.71
C ALA A 14 -32.53 -28.01 -47.32
N LYS A 15 -31.77 -29.02 -46.86
CA LYS A 15 -32.09 -30.46 -46.72
C LYS A 15 -30.87 -31.36 -46.95
N LYS A 16 -30.73 -32.36 -46.06
CA LYS A 16 -29.79 -33.51 -46.00
C LYS A 16 -28.42 -33.13 -45.38
N THR A 17 -27.94 -33.71 -44.28
CA THR A 17 -27.92 -35.15 -43.92
C THR A 17 -27.77 -35.34 -42.39
N ILE A 18 -28.52 -36.31 -41.86
CA ILE A 18 -28.44 -36.87 -40.50
C ILE A 18 -27.47 -38.07 -40.53
N ALA A 19 -26.59 -38.20 -39.54
CA ALA A 19 -26.02 -39.49 -39.14
C ALA A 19 -25.68 -39.48 -37.63
N THR A 20 -26.34 -40.40 -36.94
CA THR A 20 -26.35 -40.75 -35.52
C THR A 20 -25.05 -41.39 -35.01
N TYR A 21 -24.66 -41.07 -33.76
CA TYR A 21 -24.02 -42.04 -32.85
C TYR A 21 -24.75 -42.01 -31.50
N ARG A 22 -25.17 -43.20 -31.07
CA ARG A 22 -25.99 -43.51 -29.89
C ARG A 22 -25.10 -44.31 -28.94
N VAL A 23 -24.97 -43.89 -27.69
CA VAL A 23 -24.50 -44.75 -26.59
C VAL A 23 -25.53 -44.63 -25.47
N GLU A 24 -26.13 -45.77 -25.14
CA GLU A 24 -27.18 -45.95 -24.14
C GLU A 24 -26.60 -45.92 -22.73
N PHE A 25 -27.32 -45.29 -21.79
CA PHE A 25 -27.23 -45.65 -20.37
C PHE A 25 -28.64 -45.85 -19.80
N SER A 26 -28.76 -47.00 -19.16
CA SER A 26 -29.99 -47.63 -18.67
C SER A 26 -30.56 -46.91 -17.45
N PHE A 27 -31.89 -46.72 -17.42
CA PHE A 27 -32.63 -46.26 -16.24
C PHE A 27 -32.92 -47.45 -15.32
N ALA A 28 -32.36 -47.44 -14.12
CA ALA A 28 -32.83 -48.25 -13.01
C ALA A 28 -33.78 -47.41 -12.14
N HIS A 29 -35.05 -47.81 -12.07
CA HIS A 29 -35.98 -47.36 -11.04
C HIS A 29 -35.55 -47.94 -9.69
N ASN A 30 -35.37 -47.09 -8.68
CA ASN A 30 -35.60 -47.49 -7.31
C ASN A 30 -36.18 -46.33 -6.48
N SER A 31 -37.17 -46.71 -5.68
CA SER A 31 -38.20 -45.90 -5.05
C SER A 31 -37.79 -45.31 -3.69
N TYR A 32 -38.26 -44.08 -3.44
CA TYR A 32 -38.74 -43.47 -2.19
C TYR A 32 -37.99 -43.72 -0.85
N SER A 33 -37.47 -42.63 -0.27
CA SER A 33 -37.89 -42.11 1.05
C SER A 33 -37.10 -40.84 1.42
N SER A 34 -37.67 -39.66 1.14
CA SER A 34 -37.26 -38.39 1.75
C SER A 34 -38.22 -38.04 2.89
N LYS A 35 -37.69 -37.96 4.12
CA LYS A 35 -38.35 -37.28 5.25
C LYS A 35 -37.53 -36.03 5.58
N LEU A 36 -38.03 -34.88 5.15
CA LEU A 36 -37.69 -33.57 5.69
C LEU A 36 -39.02 -32.85 5.93
N PRO A 37 -39.37 -32.46 7.17
CA PRO A 37 -40.57 -31.68 7.42
C PRO A 37 -40.17 -30.23 7.69
N TYR A 38 -40.38 -29.32 6.74
CA TYR A 38 -40.65 -27.92 7.07
C TYR A 38 -41.57 -27.33 5.99
N SER A 39 -42.87 -27.38 6.26
CA SER A 39 -43.88 -26.64 5.51
C SER A 39 -43.85 -25.17 5.94
N PHE A 40 -43.68 -24.27 5.00
CA PHE A 40 -44.04 -22.86 5.18
C PHE A 40 -45.56 -22.73 5.37
N SER A 41 -45.99 -22.04 6.42
CA SER A 41 -47.35 -21.53 6.56
C SER A 41 -47.29 -20.06 6.98
N PRO A 42 -47.99 -19.14 6.31
CA PRO A 42 -48.04 -17.74 6.69
C PRO A 42 -49.22 -17.52 7.64
N LEU A 43 -48.94 -17.21 8.90
CA LEU A 43 -49.97 -16.76 9.84
C LEU A 43 -49.55 -15.45 10.50
N CYS A 44 -50.09 -14.38 9.94
CA CYS A 44 -50.28 -13.08 10.57
C CYS A 44 -51.10 -13.27 11.85
N HIS A 45 -50.54 -12.89 13.00
CA HIS A 45 -51.32 -12.54 14.19
C HIS A 45 -50.64 -11.39 14.95
N LYS A 46 -51.37 -10.27 15.05
CA LYS A 46 -51.09 -9.12 15.90
C LYS A 46 -50.95 -9.57 17.37
N ARG A 47 -49.83 -9.24 18.01
CA ARG A 47 -49.78 -8.98 19.45
C ARG A 47 -48.92 -7.75 19.71
N ASN A 48 -49.57 -6.71 20.24
CA ASN A 48 -48.93 -5.60 20.90
C ASN A 48 -48.23 -6.12 22.17
N SER A 49 -46.91 -6.13 22.17
CA SER A 49 -46.12 -6.02 23.39
C SER A 49 -44.99 -5.05 23.11
N SER A 50 -45.08 -3.86 23.69
CA SER A 50 -44.03 -2.86 23.73
C SER A 50 -42.88 -3.36 24.61
N THR A 51 -42.09 -4.28 24.08
CA THR A 51 -40.73 -4.53 24.56
C THR A 51 -39.82 -3.62 23.77
N THR A 52 -39.39 -2.52 24.40
CA THR A 52 -38.20 -1.78 23.99
C THR A 52 -37.03 -2.75 23.96
N THR A 53 -36.77 -3.33 22.79
CA THR A 53 -35.55 -4.09 22.52
C THR A 53 -34.41 -3.09 22.53
N SER A 54 -33.72 -2.97 23.67
CA SER A 54 -32.37 -2.40 23.67
C SER A 54 -31.56 -3.19 22.66
N SER A 55 -31.06 -2.53 21.61
CA SER A 55 -30.13 -3.16 20.68
C SER A 55 -29.00 -3.82 21.49
N PRO A 56 -28.58 -5.05 21.16
CA PRO A 56 -27.47 -5.69 21.85
C PRO A 56 -26.26 -4.76 21.83
N VAL A 57 -25.59 -4.61 22.98
CA VAL A 57 -24.38 -3.78 23.09
C VAL A 57 -23.32 -4.41 22.20
N GLN A 58 -22.99 -3.73 21.10
CA GLN A 58 -21.92 -4.16 20.20
C GLN A 58 -20.57 -3.75 20.77
N ASP A 59 -19.58 -4.62 20.66
CA ASP A 59 -18.22 -4.29 21.07
C ASP A 59 -17.55 -3.41 20.02
N LYS A 60 -16.63 -2.53 20.44
CA LYS A 60 -15.81 -1.79 19.48
C LYS A 60 -14.81 -2.75 18.84
N LEU A 61 -14.80 -2.82 17.51
CA LEU A 61 -13.72 -3.44 16.74
C LEU A 61 -12.53 -2.47 16.64
N ILE A 62 -11.36 -2.93 17.05
CA ILE A 62 -10.10 -2.19 16.92
C ILE A 62 -9.54 -2.44 15.53
N ILE A 63 -9.39 -1.37 14.74
CA ILE A 63 -8.77 -1.45 13.41
C ILE A 63 -7.28 -1.17 13.55
N PHE A 64 -6.47 -2.20 13.32
CA PHE A 64 -5.01 -2.11 13.25
C PHE A 64 -4.60 -2.12 11.78
N ASP A 65 -4.01 -1.03 11.30
CA ASP A 65 -3.47 -0.94 9.95
C ASP A 65 -1.97 -1.26 9.93
N THR A 66 -1.55 -2.18 9.06
CA THR A 66 -0.13 -2.54 8.84
C THR A 66 0.33 -2.20 7.41
N THR A 67 -0.29 -1.19 6.78
CA THR A 67 0.08 -0.76 5.42
C THR A 67 1.55 -0.29 5.36
N LEU A 68 2.03 0.35 6.43
CA LEU A 68 3.39 0.91 6.52
C LEU A 68 4.49 -0.10 6.91
N ARG A 69 4.10 -1.35 7.23
CA ARG A 69 5.04 -2.42 7.56
C ARG A 69 4.82 -3.61 6.64
N ASP A 70 3.75 -4.37 6.83
CA ASP A 70 3.46 -5.56 6.02
C ASP A 70 3.15 -5.16 4.57
N GLY A 71 2.38 -4.09 4.39
CA GLY A 71 2.07 -3.54 3.07
C GLY A 71 3.30 -3.15 2.26
N GLU A 72 4.34 -2.63 2.91
CA GLU A 72 5.61 -2.28 2.24
C GLU A 72 6.44 -3.51 1.86
N GLN A 73 6.19 -4.69 2.45
CA GLN A 73 6.89 -5.93 2.07
C GLN A 73 6.46 -6.46 0.69
N SER A 74 5.45 -5.84 0.05
CA SER A 74 5.13 -6.11 -1.35
C SER A 74 6.31 -5.81 -2.27
N PRO A 75 6.71 -6.74 -3.17
CA PRO A 75 7.78 -6.51 -4.13
C PRO A 75 7.55 -5.22 -4.96
N GLY A 76 8.54 -4.34 -4.98
CA GLY A 76 8.51 -3.09 -5.74
C GLY A 76 7.96 -1.88 -4.96
N VAL A 77 7.35 -2.09 -3.79
CA VAL A 77 6.96 -1.01 -2.88
C VAL A 77 8.18 -0.56 -2.08
N THR A 78 8.43 0.74 -2.04
CA THR A 78 9.46 1.31 -1.17
C THR A 78 9.03 2.72 -0.83
N LEU A 79 8.66 2.95 0.42
CA LEU A 79 8.16 4.23 0.89
C LEU A 79 9.31 4.98 1.55
N THR A 80 9.49 6.23 1.15
CA THR A 80 10.36 7.18 1.87
C THR A 80 9.75 7.55 3.22
N VAL A 81 10.58 8.09 4.12
CA VAL A 81 10.13 8.57 5.43
C VAL A 81 8.95 9.56 5.30
N ASP A 82 9.02 10.51 4.36
CA ASP A 82 7.96 11.50 4.15
C ASP A 82 6.66 10.86 3.64
N GLU A 83 6.75 9.90 2.71
CA GLU A 83 5.59 9.17 2.19
C GLU A 83 4.93 8.33 3.30
N LYS A 84 5.72 7.69 4.18
CA LYS A 84 5.19 6.97 5.35
C LYS A 84 4.46 7.92 6.32
N VAL A 85 5.02 9.11 6.58
CA VAL A 85 4.38 10.13 7.42
C VAL A 85 3.08 10.64 6.80
N GLU A 86 3.03 10.83 5.48
CA GLU A 86 1.82 11.25 4.77
C GLU A 86 0.71 10.19 4.87
N ILE A 87 1.02 8.93 4.59
CA ILE A 87 0.07 7.81 4.75
C ILE A 87 -0.40 7.70 6.20
N ALA A 88 0.51 7.76 7.18
CA ALA A 88 0.15 7.70 8.61
C ALA A 88 -0.83 8.83 9.00
N ARG A 89 -0.65 10.04 8.46
CA ARG A 89 -1.57 11.17 8.67
C ARG A 89 -2.96 10.88 8.12
N HIS A 90 -3.05 10.28 6.93
CA HIS A 90 -4.31 9.88 6.33
C HIS A 90 -5.00 8.75 7.12
N LEU A 91 -4.25 7.74 7.58
CA LEU A 91 -4.78 6.68 8.44
C LEU A 91 -5.33 7.25 9.78
N SER A 92 -4.63 8.22 10.36
CA SER A 92 -5.09 8.92 11.58
C SER A 92 -6.44 9.61 11.36
N ASN A 93 -6.57 10.38 10.26
CA ASN A 93 -7.79 11.09 9.88
C ASN A 93 -8.93 10.15 9.44
N LEU A 94 -8.59 9.01 8.83
CA LEU A 94 -9.53 7.93 8.49
C LEU A 94 -10.16 7.30 9.74
N GLY A 95 -9.52 7.44 10.91
CA GLY A 95 -10.03 6.93 12.18
C GLY A 95 -9.47 5.56 12.57
N VAL A 96 -8.38 5.11 11.94
CA VAL A 96 -7.66 3.86 12.29
C VAL A 96 -7.24 3.89 13.77
N ASP A 97 -7.44 2.81 14.52
CA ASP A 97 -7.14 2.81 15.95
C ASP A 97 -5.64 2.69 16.23
N ILE A 98 -4.96 1.84 15.45
CA ILE A 98 -3.54 1.51 15.62
C ILE A 98 -2.89 1.46 14.23
N VAL A 99 -1.72 2.08 14.07
CA VAL A 99 -0.89 1.90 12.88
C VAL A 99 0.42 1.22 13.27
N GLU A 100 0.76 0.14 12.59
CA GLU A 100 2.11 -0.43 12.63
C GLU A 100 3.00 0.29 11.63
N ALA A 101 3.83 1.19 12.16
CA ALA A 101 4.53 2.19 11.38
C ALA A 101 5.80 1.66 10.67
N GLY A 102 6.22 0.43 10.98
CA GLY A 102 7.41 -0.20 10.37
C GLY A 102 8.06 -1.26 11.25
N PHE A 103 9.26 -1.69 10.88
CA PHE A 103 10.07 -2.66 11.61
C PHE A 103 11.41 -2.02 12.03
N PRO A 104 11.48 -1.29 13.17
CA PRO A 104 12.58 -0.38 13.50
C PRO A 104 14.00 -0.96 13.52
N ILE A 105 14.15 -2.27 13.70
CA ILE A 105 15.47 -2.93 13.69
C ILE A 105 15.96 -3.25 12.26
N ALA A 106 15.06 -3.28 11.28
CA ALA A 106 15.36 -3.73 9.93
C ALA A 106 16.33 -2.78 9.22
N SER A 107 16.19 -1.46 9.42
CA SER A 107 17.11 -0.45 8.91
C SER A 107 17.05 0.84 9.74
N GLN A 108 18.04 1.72 9.54
CA GLN A 108 18.03 3.05 10.15
C GLN A 108 16.89 3.92 9.60
N GLY A 109 16.57 3.81 8.31
CA GLY A 109 15.45 4.53 7.70
C GLY A 109 14.10 4.11 8.30
N ASP A 110 13.91 2.83 8.59
CA ASP A 110 12.69 2.34 9.26
C ASP A 110 12.58 2.85 10.69
N PHE A 111 13.69 2.88 11.43
CA PHE A 111 13.71 3.49 12.76
C PHE A 111 13.31 4.97 12.71
N GLU A 112 13.90 5.74 11.78
CA GLU A 112 13.62 7.17 11.63
C GLU A 112 12.18 7.44 11.22
N ALA A 113 11.63 6.62 10.31
CA ALA A 113 10.22 6.70 9.92
C ALA A 113 9.30 6.48 11.12
N VAL A 114 9.50 5.40 11.87
CA VAL A 114 8.67 5.08 13.04
C VAL A 114 8.80 6.17 14.11
N ALA A 115 10.02 6.63 14.39
CA ALA A 115 10.25 7.69 15.38
C ALA A 115 9.60 9.02 14.97
N ARG A 116 9.65 9.37 13.68
CA ARG A 116 9.01 10.58 13.16
C ARG A 116 7.49 10.48 13.18
N ILE A 117 6.93 9.34 12.79
CA ILE A 117 5.48 9.08 12.89
C ILE A 117 5.03 9.14 14.36
N ALA A 118 5.78 8.52 15.27
CA ALA A 118 5.49 8.57 16.70
C ALA A 118 5.43 9.99 17.25
N LYS A 119 6.40 10.82 16.87
CA LYS A 119 6.52 12.21 17.30
C LYS A 119 5.50 13.14 16.65
N GLU A 120 5.30 13.05 15.34
CA GLU A 120 4.50 14.01 14.55
C GLU A 120 3.04 13.61 14.43
N ILE A 121 2.75 12.31 14.27
CA ILE A 121 1.40 11.78 14.01
C ILE A 121 0.78 11.22 15.28
N GLY A 122 1.57 10.58 16.15
CA GLY A 122 1.11 10.02 17.42
C GLY A 122 0.29 10.97 18.30
N PRO A 123 0.57 12.28 18.40
CA PRO A 123 -0.27 13.21 19.17
C PRO A 123 -1.44 13.84 18.40
N LEU A 124 -1.60 13.57 17.09
CA LEU A 124 -2.62 14.23 16.28
C LEU A 124 -4.04 13.79 16.65
N MET A 125 -4.91 14.78 16.77
CA MET A 125 -6.34 14.60 17.04
C MET A 125 -7.25 14.97 15.87
N THR A 126 -6.70 15.55 14.80
CA THR A 126 -7.46 15.96 13.62
C THR A 126 -8.20 14.77 13.00
N GLY A 127 -9.53 14.88 12.90
CA GLY A 127 -10.39 13.80 12.38
C GLY A 127 -10.73 12.72 13.40
N ARG A 128 -10.23 12.83 14.64
CA ARG A 128 -10.40 11.86 15.73
C ARG A 128 -11.17 12.43 16.92
N GLU A 129 -11.75 13.62 16.79
CA GLU A 129 -12.45 14.32 17.87
C GLU A 129 -13.60 13.48 18.42
N LYS A 130 -14.31 12.74 17.54
CA LYS A 130 -15.38 11.81 17.93
C LYS A 130 -14.87 10.54 18.62
N ILE A 131 -13.63 10.12 18.34
CA ILE A 131 -13.01 8.93 18.93
C ILE A 131 -12.46 9.26 20.32
N GLY A 132 -12.06 10.52 20.56
CA GLY A 132 -11.61 11.02 21.86
C GLY A 132 -10.20 10.60 22.27
N LYS A 133 -9.44 9.93 21.38
CA LYS A 133 -8.06 9.53 21.61
C LYS A 133 -7.23 9.57 20.32
N PRO A 134 -5.91 9.83 20.41
CA PRO A 134 -5.04 9.78 19.25
C PRO A 134 -4.90 8.36 18.71
N MET A 135 -4.34 8.24 17.51
CA MET A 135 -3.99 6.95 16.93
C MET A 135 -2.80 6.36 17.68
N ARG A 136 -2.86 5.07 18.00
CA ARG A 136 -1.73 4.37 18.64
C ARG A 136 -0.68 4.01 17.60
N ILE A 137 0.59 4.21 17.94
CA ILE A 137 1.72 3.88 17.06
C ILE A 137 2.37 2.57 17.53
N ALA A 138 2.31 1.54 16.70
CA ALA A 138 2.93 0.25 16.92
C ALA A 138 4.21 0.11 16.09
N GLY A 139 5.17 -0.66 16.62
CA GLY A 139 6.36 -1.10 15.88
C GLY A 139 6.56 -2.60 16.06
N LEU A 140 6.99 -3.26 14.98
CA LEU A 140 7.28 -4.69 15.00
C LEU A 140 8.68 -4.96 15.58
N SER A 141 8.84 -6.05 16.31
CA SER A 141 10.12 -6.54 16.83
C SER A 141 10.16 -8.06 16.81
N ARG A 142 11.33 -8.66 16.50
CA ARG A 142 11.54 -10.08 16.84
C ARG A 142 11.57 -10.22 18.37
N ALA A 143 11.31 -11.43 18.86
CA ALA A 143 11.37 -11.78 20.29
C ALA A 143 12.81 -11.80 20.86
N THR A 144 13.54 -10.70 20.75
CA THR A 144 14.89 -10.48 21.30
C THR A 144 14.96 -9.14 22.03
N GLU A 145 15.76 -9.06 23.10
CA GLU A 145 15.87 -7.82 23.90
C GLU A 145 16.36 -6.63 23.06
N LYS A 146 17.31 -6.85 22.14
CA LYS A 146 17.84 -5.80 21.27
C LYS A 146 16.76 -5.20 20.37
N ASP A 147 15.97 -6.06 19.73
CA ASP A 147 14.92 -5.64 18.80
C ASP A 147 13.77 -4.94 19.52
N ILE A 148 13.36 -5.48 20.67
CA ILE A 148 12.31 -4.90 21.53
C ILE A 148 12.73 -3.52 22.03
N LYS A 149 13.97 -3.38 22.52
CA LYS A 149 14.50 -2.09 22.96
C LYS A 149 14.51 -1.07 21.82
N ARG A 150 14.97 -1.49 20.63
CA ARG A 150 15.00 -0.61 19.45
C ARG A 150 13.60 -0.19 19.01
N CYS A 151 12.64 -1.11 19.07
CA CYS A 151 11.24 -0.81 18.81
C CYS A 151 10.68 0.22 19.79
N TYR A 152 10.90 0.01 21.09
CA TYR A 152 10.50 0.97 22.14
C TYR A 152 11.08 2.36 21.91
N GLU A 153 12.39 2.46 21.65
CA GLU A 153 13.05 3.73 21.33
C GLU A 153 12.37 4.48 20.18
N ALA A 154 11.91 3.77 19.15
CA ALA A 154 11.23 4.36 18.01
C ALA A 154 9.81 4.84 18.36
N VAL A 155 9.02 4.03 19.07
CA VAL A 155 7.59 4.35 19.33
C VAL A 155 7.36 5.25 20.55
N SER A 156 8.33 5.34 21.46
CA SER A 156 8.19 5.97 22.79
C SER A 156 7.75 7.44 22.79
N GLN A 157 7.95 8.18 21.69
CA GLN A 157 7.52 9.58 21.58
C GLN A 157 6.01 9.73 21.30
N ALA A 158 5.31 8.65 20.92
CA ALA A 158 3.87 8.69 20.78
C ALA A 158 3.17 8.60 22.15
N PRO A 159 2.16 9.45 22.43
CA PRO A 159 1.39 9.37 23.68
C PRO A 159 0.76 7.99 23.90
N LEU A 160 0.31 7.37 22.82
CA LEU A 160 -0.14 5.98 22.80
C LEU A 160 0.78 5.20 21.87
N HIS A 161 1.55 4.28 22.43
CA HIS A 161 2.44 3.40 21.67
C HIS A 161 2.20 1.93 22.03
N ARG A 162 2.68 1.02 21.18
CA ARG A 162 2.60 -0.42 21.36
C ARG A 162 3.86 -1.08 20.84
N ILE A 163 4.33 -2.09 21.56
CA ILE A 163 5.35 -3.02 21.06
C ILE A 163 4.63 -4.26 20.56
N HIS A 164 4.78 -4.56 19.27
CA HIS A 164 4.35 -5.82 18.69
C HIS A 164 5.58 -6.73 18.58
N THR A 165 5.55 -7.87 19.26
CA THR A 165 6.58 -8.90 19.14
C THR A 165 6.00 -10.24 18.72
N PHE A 166 6.81 -11.11 18.14
CA PHE A 166 6.32 -12.35 17.55
C PHE A 166 7.35 -13.48 17.64
N LEU A 167 6.84 -14.71 17.61
CA LEU A 167 7.66 -15.91 17.46
C LEU A 167 6.90 -16.99 16.68
N ALA A 168 7.61 -17.72 15.82
CA ALA A 168 7.05 -18.83 15.05
C ALA A 168 6.66 -19.99 15.97
N THR A 169 5.47 -20.55 15.75
CA THR A 169 4.91 -21.61 16.62
C THR A 169 4.62 -22.93 15.92
N SER A 170 4.59 -22.96 14.59
CA SER A 170 4.33 -24.20 13.85
C SER A 170 5.51 -25.16 13.95
N ASP A 171 5.23 -26.47 13.99
CA ASP A 171 6.28 -27.48 14.13
C ASP A 171 7.30 -27.41 12.98
N ILE A 172 6.86 -27.02 11.77
CA ILE A 172 7.74 -26.82 10.63
C ILE A 172 8.71 -25.65 10.88
N HIS A 173 8.25 -24.53 11.44
CA HIS A 173 9.13 -23.42 11.79
C HIS A 173 10.02 -23.73 12.98
N LEU A 174 9.50 -24.39 14.02
CA LEU A 174 10.31 -24.80 15.19
C LEU A 174 11.45 -25.73 14.77
N LYS A 175 11.18 -26.70 13.89
CA LYS A 175 12.17 -27.69 13.43
C LYS A 175 13.17 -27.11 12.41
N TYR A 176 12.70 -26.41 11.39
CA TYR A 176 13.52 -26.06 10.22
C TYR A 176 13.99 -24.60 10.21
N LYS A 177 13.24 -23.66 10.80
CA LYS A 177 13.57 -22.22 10.83
C LYS A 177 14.32 -21.84 12.12
N LEU A 178 13.78 -22.22 13.28
CA LEU A 178 14.29 -21.79 14.58
C LEU A 178 15.22 -22.82 15.22
N GLN A 179 15.05 -24.11 14.91
CA GLN A 179 15.79 -25.23 15.51
C GLN A 179 15.71 -25.23 17.05
N ILE A 180 14.50 -25.03 17.59
CA ILE A 180 14.23 -25.02 19.03
C ILE A 180 13.09 -25.98 19.39
N SER A 181 13.04 -26.42 20.65
CA SER A 181 11.92 -27.21 21.17
C SER A 181 10.71 -26.32 21.49
N ARG A 182 9.54 -26.94 21.67
CA ARG A 182 8.32 -26.26 22.11
C ARG A 182 8.49 -25.59 23.47
N GLU A 183 9.20 -26.22 24.42
CA GLU A 183 9.48 -25.67 25.75
C GLU A 183 10.38 -24.44 25.69
N GLU A 184 11.41 -24.48 24.84
CA GLU A 184 12.28 -23.33 24.61
C GLU A 184 11.53 -22.18 23.94
N CYS A 185 10.63 -22.49 22.99
CA CYS A 185 9.75 -21.51 22.36
C CYS A 185 8.90 -20.76 23.39
N ILE A 186 8.23 -21.49 24.30
CA ILE A 186 7.43 -20.89 25.39
C ILE A 186 8.27 -19.97 26.26
N LYS A 187 9.45 -20.43 26.71
CA LYS A 187 10.35 -19.63 27.56
C LYS A 187 10.80 -18.35 26.88
N ARG A 188 11.17 -18.43 25.59
CA ARG A 188 11.59 -17.25 24.81
C ARG A 188 10.45 -16.26 24.63
N ALA A 189 9.26 -16.73 24.27
CA ALA A 189 8.09 -15.89 24.11
C ALA A 189 7.72 -15.17 25.41
N ALA A 190 7.62 -15.90 26.53
CA ALA A 190 7.31 -15.32 27.83
C ALA A 190 8.38 -14.30 28.27
N LYS A 191 9.67 -14.62 28.09
CA LYS A 191 10.77 -13.69 28.41
C LYS A 191 10.71 -12.40 27.56
N ALA A 192 10.46 -12.53 26.26
CA ALA A 192 10.36 -11.40 25.34
C ALA A 192 9.19 -10.49 25.72
N VAL A 193 8.01 -11.07 25.98
CA VAL A 193 6.82 -10.31 26.40
C VAL A 193 7.02 -9.64 27.75
N ALA A 194 7.63 -10.32 28.73
CA ALA A 194 7.94 -9.71 30.02
C ALA A 194 8.90 -8.51 29.89
N TYR A 195 9.90 -8.63 29.02
CA TYR A 195 10.82 -7.53 28.74
C TYR A 195 10.11 -6.36 28.03
N ALA A 196 9.31 -6.64 27.00
CA ALA A 196 8.49 -5.61 26.33
C ALA A 196 7.56 -4.92 27.33
N LYS A 197 6.92 -5.67 28.23
CA LYS A 197 6.03 -5.14 29.27
C LYS A 197 6.74 -4.24 30.28
N SER A 198 8.02 -4.50 30.56
CA SER A 198 8.82 -3.62 31.42
C SER A 198 9.11 -2.25 30.80
N LEU A 199 8.97 -2.12 29.48
CA LEU A 199 9.20 -0.88 28.73
C LEU A 199 7.90 -0.19 28.30
N CYS A 200 6.86 -0.95 27.97
CA CYS A 200 5.60 -0.44 27.43
C CYS A 200 4.40 -1.16 28.06
N GLU A 201 3.33 -0.42 28.38
CA GLU A 201 2.12 -1.01 28.94
C GLU A 201 1.33 -1.84 27.94
N ASP A 202 1.33 -1.46 26.65
CA ASP A 202 0.56 -2.14 25.60
C ASP A 202 1.49 -3.02 24.75
N VAL A 203 1.35 -4.34 24.92
CA VAL A 203 2.21 -5.34 24.30
C VAL A 203 1.36 -6.34 23.55
N GLU A 204 1.60 -6.43 22.26
CA GLU A 204 0.99 -7.42 21.38
C GLU A 204 1.97 -8.56 21.10
N PHE A 205 1.46 -9.79 21.19
CA PHE A 205 2.23 -10.99 20.86
C PHE A 205 1.57 -11.77 19.72
N SER A 206 2.34 -12.05 18.67
CA SER A 206 1.91 -12.88 17.55
C SER A 206 2.55 -14.27 17.58
N THR A 207 1.71 -15.29 17.40
CA THR A 207 2.15 -16.67 17.14
C THR A 207 2.28 -16.88 15.62
N GLU A 208 3.42 -16.53 15.05
CA GLU A 208 3.66 -16.66 13.60
C GLU A 208 3.38 -18.10 13.14
N ASP A 209 2.62 -18.23 12.03
CA ASP A 209 2.14 -19.47 11.44
C ASP A 209 1.14 -20.24 12.31
N SER A 210 0.22 -19.51 12.96
CA SER A 210 -0.81 -20.09 13.85
C SER A 210 -1.72 -21.09 13.15
N GLY A 211 -2.12 -20.82 11.89
CA GLY A 211 -3.01 -21.71 11.14
C GLY A 211 -2.49 -23.14 10.96
N ARG A 212 -1.15 -23.34 11.02
CA ARG A 212 -0.49 -24.67 10.92
C ARG A 212 0.06 -25.17 12.25
N SER A 213 -0.20 -24.46 13.33
CA SER A 213 0.30 -24.81 14.66
C SER A 213 -0.69 -25.72 15.39
N ASP A 214 -0.15 -26.58 16.26
CA ASP A 214 -0.98 -27.38 17.16
C ASP A 214 -1.75 -26.47 18.13
N ARG A 215 -3.08 -26.55 18.12
CA ARG A 215 -3.96 -25.65 18.87
C ARG A 215 -3.77 -25.74 20.40
N ASP A 216 -3.39 -26.90 20.91
CA ASP A 216 -3.15 -27.09 22.35
C ASP A 216 -1.83 -26.45 22.75
N PHE A 217 -0.79 -26.60 21.93
CA PHE A 217 0.45 -25.86 22.09
C PHE A 217 0.25 -24.35 22.01
N LEU A 218 -0.59 -23.86 21.09
CA LEU A 218 -0.99 -22.45 21.04
C LEU A 218 -1.61 -21.99 22.38
N CYS A 219 -2.56 -22.72 22.94
CA CYS A 219 -3.16 -22.38 24.24
C CYS A 219 -2.11 -22.29 25.36
N LEU A 220 -1.12 -23.19 25.37
CA LEU A 220 -0.04 -23.18 26.35
C LEU A 220 0.86 -21.94 26.22
N ILE A 221 1.39 -21.65 25.02
CA ILE A 221 2.26 -20.50 24.82
C ILE A 221 1.52 -19.17 25.05
N LEU A 222 0.28 -19.07 24.56
CA LEU A 222 -0.57 -17.89 24.74
C LEU A 222 -0.87 -17.65 26.23
N GLY A 223 -1.18 -18.70 26.99
CA GLY A 223 -1.36 -18.59 28.44
C GLY A 223 -0.12 -18.08 29.18
N GLU A 224 1.08 -18.50 28.78
CA GLU A 224 2.33 -18.02 29.38
C GLU A 224 2.66 -16.57 29.01
N VAL A 225 2.40 -16.14 27.77
CA VAL A 225 2.61 -14.71 27.41
C VAL A 225 1.57 -13.79 28.04
N ILE A 226 0.33 -14.25 28.28
CA ILE A 226 -0.65 -13.50 29.08
C ILE A 226 -0.10 -13.27 30.49
N LYS A 227 0.43 -14.30 31.15
CA LYS A 227 1.07 -14.18 32.47
C LYS A 227 2.26 -13.22 32.45
N ALA A 228 3.03 -13.21 31.36
CA ALA A 228 4.16 -12.32 31.16
C ALA A 228 3.76 -10.86 30.90
N GLY A 229 2.49 -10.59 30.57
CA GLY A 229 1.93 -9.24 30.47
C GLY A 229 1.47 -8.80 29.09
N ALA A 230 1.30 -9.72 28.13
CA ALA A 230 0.66 -9.41 26.84
C ALA A 230 -0.76 -8.87 27.06
N THR A 231 -1.12 -7.81 26.33
CA THR A 231 -2.45 -7.18 26.36
C THR A 231 -3.28 -7.55 25.13
N THR A 232 -2.63 -7.92 24.03
CA THR A 232 -3.26 -8.34 22.78
C THR A 232 -2.54 -9.59 22.24
N LEU A 233 -3.31 -10.57 21.78
CA LEU A 233 -2.81 -11.79 21.15
C LEU A 233 -3.26 -11.82 19.70
N ASN A 234 -2.30 -11.83 18.77
CA ASN A 234 -2.59 -11.88 17.34
C ASN A 234 -2.35 -13.28 16.79
N ILE A 235 -3.34 -13.78 16.04
CA ILE A 235 -3.39 -15.14 15.51
C ILE A 235 -3.29 -15.08 13.98
N PRO A 236 -2.08 -15.11 13.40
CA PRO A 236 -1.94 -14.93 11.97
C PRO A 236 -2.25 -16.20 11.16
N ASP A 237 -3.02 -16.06 10.08
CA ASP A 237 -2.98 -16.98 8.93
C ASP A 237 -1.85 -16.52 8.00
N THR A 238 -0.61 -16.76 8.43
CA THR A 238 0.62 -16.26 7.81
C THR A 238 0.74 -16.63 6.32
N VAL A 239 0.23 -17.81 5.94
CA VAL A 239 0.32 -18.32 4.56
C VAL A 239 -0.98 -18.07 3.79
N GLY A 240 -2.05 -17.58 4.42
CA GLY A 240 -3.32 -17.31 3.74
C GLY A 240 -4.00 -18.55 3.17
N TYR A 241 -3.81 -19.71 3.82
CA TYR A 241 -4.25 -21.01 3.31
C TYR A 241 -5.49 -21.56 4.03
N THR A 242 -5.87 -20.99 5.17
CA THR A 242 -7.00 -21.50 5.96
C THR A 242 -8.34 -21.14 5.32
N THR A 243 -9.35 -21.98 5.54
CA THR A 243 -10.75 -21.65 5.19
C THR A 243 -11.44 -20.88 6.33
N PRO A 244 -12.53 -20.15 6.05
CA PRO A 244 -13.23 -19.36 7.07
C PRO A 244 -13.70 -20.21 8.25
N GLU A 245 -14.17 -21.43 8.01
CA GLU A 245 -14.63 -22.36 9.04
C GLU A 245 -13.47 -22.84 9.92
N GLU A 246 -12.32 -23.20 9.32
CA GLU A 246 -11.12 -23.61 10.06
C GLU A 246 -10.57 -22.48 10.91
N TYR A 247 -10.44 -21.28 10.33
CA TYR A 247 -9.89 -20.13 11.03
C TYR A 247 -10.81 -19.63 12.15
N GLY A 248 -12.11 -19.54 11.89
CA GLY A 248 -13.10 -19.20 12.91
C GLY A 248 -13.13 -20.20 14.06
N ALA A 249 -13.06 -21.51 13.75
CA ALA A 249 -13.00 -22.55 14.76
C ALA A 249 -11.71 -22.48 15.60
N LEU A 250 -10.57 -22.13 14.98
CA LEU A 250 -9.32 -21.90 15.70
C LEU A 250 -9.45 -20.73 16.68
N ILE A 251 -9.92 -19.56 16.21
CA ILE A 251 -10.11 -18.39 17.08
C ILE A 251 -11.03 -18.73 18.26
N LYS A 252 -12.18 -19.36 17.99
CA LYS A 252 -13.12 -19.80 19.03
C LYS A 252 -12.45 -20.71 20.05
N TYR A 253 -11.71 -21.71 19.57
CA TYR A 253 -11.01 -22.65 20.43
C TYR A 253 -10.00 -21.94 21.35
N LEU A 254 -9.19 -21.03 20.81
CA LEU A 254 -8.20 -20.30 21.60
C LEU A 254 -8.86 -19.39 22.64
N VAL A 255 -9.94 -18.70 22.30
CA VAL A 255 -10.72 -17.87 23.22
C VAL A 255 -11.31 -18.70 24.36
N GLU A 256 -11.85 -19.89 24.07
CA GLU A 256 -12.50 -20.77 25.06
C GLU A 256 -11.50 -21.52 25.95
N ASN A 257 -10.30 -21.85 25.45
CA ASN A 257 -9.40 -22.81 26.11
C ASN A 257 -8.09 -22.18 26.64
N THR A 258 -7.73 -20.97 26.24
CA THR A 258 -6.49 -20.33 26.70
C THR A 258 -6.65 -19.77 28.11
N PRO A 259 -5.80 -20.14 29.09
CA PRO A 259 -5.87 -19.57 30.44
C PRO A 259 -5.64 -18.06 30.45
N GLY A 260 -6.62 -17.30 30.96
CA GLY A 260 -6.59 -15.84 31.01
C GLY A 260 -7.05 -15.15 29.72
N SER A 261 -7.72 -15.87 28.82
CA SER A 261 -8.26 -15.36 27.55
C SER A 261 -9.18 -14.15 27.70
N ASP A 262 -9.82 -13.98 28.86
CA ASP A 262 -10.71 -12.87 29.21
C ASP A 262 -9.98 -11.55 29.52
N LYS A 263 -8.65 -11.59 29.68
CA LYS A 263 -7.83 -10.43 30.06
C LYS A 263 -7.14 -9.74 28.89
N VAL A 264 -7.31 -10.27 27.68
CA VAL A 264 -6.60 -9.82 26.48
C VAL A 264 -7.56 -9.60 25.32
N ILE A 265 -7.10 -8.80 24.36
CA ILE A 265 -7.78 -8.62 23.08
C ILE A 265 -7.28 -9.69 22.11
N TRP A 266 -8.20 -10.36 21.42
CA TRP A 266 -7.89 -11.29 20.35
C TRP A 266 -7.85 -10.55 19.00
N SER A 267 -6.71 -10.63 18.31
CA SER A 267 -6.45 -10.03 17.00
C SER A 267 -6.37 -11.10 15.91
N THR A 268 -6.84 -10.76 14.71
CA THR A 268 -6.70 -11.60 13.51
C THR A 268 -5.82 -10.91 12.47
N HIS A 269 -4.89 -11.66 11.88
CA HIS A 269 -4.04 -11.21 10.77
C HIS A 269 -4.05 -12.25 9.65
N CYS A 270 -4.88 -12.06 8.63
CA CYS A 270 -5.02 -13.04 7.55
C CYS A 270 -4.36 -12.55 6.26
N HIS A 271 -3.49 -13.39 5.68
CA HIS A 271 -2.99 -13.22 4.32
C HIS A 271 -3.95 -13.83 3.28
N ASN A 272 -3.74 -13.47 2.01
CA ASN A 272 -4.72 -13.67 0.95
C ASN A 272 -4.32 -14.67 -0.15
N ASP A 273 -3.42 -15.61 0.14
CA ASP A 273 -2.88 -16.55 -0.86
C ASP A 273 -3.97 -17.39 -1.57
N LEU A 274 -5.08 -17.71 -0.91
CA LEU A 274 -6.26 -18.36 -1.51
C LEU A 274 -7.43 -17.41 -1.84
N GLY A 275 -7.27 -16.10 -1.66
CA GLY A 275 -8.34 -15.13 -1.88
C GLY A 275 -9.40 -15.08 -0.77
N LEU A 276 -9.11 -15.63 0.41
CA LEU A 276 -10.06 -15.79 1.53
C LEU A 276 -9.78 -14.88 2.75
N ALA A 277 -8.81 -13.97 2.67
CA ALA A 277 -8.36 -13.17 3.82
C ALA A 277 -9.50 -12.40 4.52
N THR A 278 -10.32 -11.70 3.73
CA THR A 278 -11.48 -10.96 4.23
C THR A 278 -12.50 -11.90 4.88
N ALA A 279 -12.79 -13.06 4.28
CA ALA A 279 -13.73 -14.03 4.83
C ALA A 279 -13.21 -14.65 6.14
N ASN A 280 -11.92 -14.98 6.22
CA ASN A 280 -11.27 -15.50 7.42
C ASN A 280 -11.31 -14.48 8.56
N THR A 281 -10.99 -13.22 8.28
CA THR A 281 -11.05 -12.13 9.26
C THR A 281 -12.48 -11.94 9.80
N LEU A 282 -13.50 -11.91 8.93
CA LEU A 282 -14.90 -11.80 9.34
C LEU A 282 -15.35 -13.02 10.18
N SER A 283 -14.85 -14.22 9.86
CA SER A 283 -15.07 -15.42 10.67
C SER A 283 -14.40 -15.34 12.04
N GLY A 284 -13.19 -14.77 12.13
CA GLY A 284 -12.52 -14.51 13.40
C GLY A 284 -13.30 -13.54 14.30
N ILE A 285 -13.87 -12.47 13.72
CA ILE A 285 -14.71 -11.51 14.44
C ILE A 285 -15.94 -12.19 15.06
N THR A 286 -16.65 -13.03 14.30
CA THR A 286 -17.84 -13.74 14.80
C THR A 286 -17.51 -14.77 15.88
N ASN A 287 -16.25 -15.20 15.97
CA ASN A 287 -15.76 -16.19 16.92
C ASN A 287 -14.96 -15.61 18.10
N GLY A 288 -14.93 -14.28 18.27
CA GLY A 288 -14.42 -13.63 19.49
C GLY A 288 -13.30 -12.61 19.28
N ALA A 289 -12.79 -12.45 18.06
CA ALA A 289 -11.80 -11.41 17.79
C ALA A 289 -12.39 -10.01 17.97
N ARG A 290 -11.58 -9.10 18.52
CA ARG A 290 -11.93 -7.68 18.76
C ARG A 290 -10.89 -6.70 18.22
N GLN A 291 -9.83 -7.22 17.59
CA GLN A 291 -8.92 -6.46 16.75
C GLN A 291 -8.76 -7.19 15.40
N VAL A 292 -8.53 -6.43 14.35
CA VAL A 292 -8.17 -6.95 13.02
C VAL A 292 -6.96 -6.19 12.49
N GLU A 293 -6.00 -6.93 11.96
CA GLU A 293 -4.85 -6.41 11.24
C GLU A 293 -5.13 -6.44 9.74
N VAL A 294 -5.13 -5.25 9.14
CA VAL A 294 -5.55 -5.01 7.77
C VAL A 294 -4.59 -4.05 7.06
N THR A 295 -4.70 -3.96 5.74
CA THR A 295 -4.01 -2.94 4.95
C THR A 295 -4.97 -2.24 4.00
N ILE A 296 -4.66 -0.99 3.68
CA ILE A 296 -5.33 -0.27 2.59
C ILE A 296 -5.04 -1.00 1.28
N ASN A 297 -6.09 -1.22 0.48
CA ASN A 297 -6.04 -1.92 -0.80
C ASN A 297 -5.70 -3.42 -0.70
N GLY A 298 -5.50 -3.96 0.50
CA GLY A 298 -5.07 -5.36 0.70
C GLY A 298 -3.63 -5.62 0.27
N ILE A 299 -2.75 -4.61 0.25
CA ILE A 299 -1.32 -4.80 -0.07
C ILE A 299 -0.61 -5.58 1.04
N GLY A 300 0.51 -6.24 0.73
CA GLY A 300 1.22 -7.11 1.67
C GLY A 300 2.15 -8.12 0.99
N GLU A 301 2.73 -9.01 1.77
CA GLU A 301 3.47 -10.14 1.21
C GLU A 301 2.62 -10.98 0.25
N ARG A 302 3.23 -11.44 -0.86
CA ARG A 302 2.65 -12.36 -1.85
C ARG A 302 1.32 -11.85 -2.45
N ALA A 303 0.19 -12.45 -2.05
CA ALA A 303 -1.15 -12.08 -2.48
C ALA A 303 -1.78 -10.95 -1.64
N GLY A 304 -1.07 -10.51 -0.60
CA GLY A 304 -1.47 -9.39 0.24
C GLY A 304 -2.08 -9.78 1.58
N ASN A 305 -2.50 -8.76 2.32
CA ASN A 305 -3.21 -8.88 3.60
C ASN A 305 -4.72 -8.72 3.40
N THR A 306 -5.47 -8.88 4.48
CA THR A 306 -6.88 -8.51 4.53
C THR A 306 -7.07 -7.03 4.22
N SER A 307 -8.03 -6.71 3.35
CA SER A 307 -8.31 -5.33 2.94
C SER A 307 -9.15 -4.60 3.99
N LEU A 308 -8.68 -3.42 4.42
CA LEU A 308 -9.39 -2.59 5.41
C LEU A 308 -10.79 -2.23 4.93
N GLU A 309 -10.91 -1.74 3.70
CA GLU A 309 -12.15 -1.24 3.14
C GLU A 309 -13.21 -2.33 2.99
N GLU A 310 -12.80 -3.59 2.74
CA GLU A 310 -13.72 -4.72 2.58
C GLU A 310 -14.30 -5.15 3.93
N VAL A 311 -13.46 -5.28 4.97
CA VAL A 311 -13.90 -5.64 6.33
C VAL A 311 -14.81 -4.55 6.91
N VAL A 312 -14.40 -3.29 6.80
CA VAL A 312 -15.16 -2.14 7.31
C VAL A 312 -16.54 -2.07 6.65
N MET A 313 -16.60 -2.16 5.32
CA MET A 313 -17.89 -2.07 4.61
C MET A 313 -18.76 -3.30 4.80
N ALA A 314 -18.19 -4.51 4.99
CA ALA A 314 -18.95 -5.70 5.33
C ALA A 314 -19.66 -5.55 6.69
N ILE A 315 -18.96 -5.02 7.70
CA ILE A 315 -19.55 -4.76 9.03
C ILE A 315 -20.62 -3.68 8.94
N GLN A 316 -20.34 -2.57 8.26
CA GLN A 316 -21.27 -1.45 8.11
C GLN A 316 -22.54 -1.84 7.34
N THR A 317 -22.44 -2.74 6.36
CA THR A 317 -23.59 -3.20 5.56
C THR A 317 -24.43 -4.26 6.31
N HIS A 318 -23.83 -4.96 7.27
CA HIS A 318 -24.49 -6.01 8.06
C HIS A 318 -24.45 -5.74 9.58
N PRO A 319 -24.96 -4.59 10.06
CA PRO A 319 -24.82 -4.19 11.46
C PRO A 319 -25.63 -5.07 12.43
N LYS A 320 -26.55 -5.91 11.94
CA LYS A 320 -27.30 -6.88 12.78
C LYS A 320 -26.62 -8.24 12.89
N PHE A 321 -25.69 -8.55 12.00
CA PHE A 321 -25.04 -9.86 11.93
C PHE A 321 -23.74 -9.86 12.72
N TYR A 322 -22.90 -8.83 12.52
CA TYR A 322 -21.63 -8.74 13.23
C TYR A 322 -21.83 -8.18 14.64
N PRO A 323 -21.20 -8.78 15.67
CA PRO A 323 -21.35 -8.36 17.07
C PRO A 323 -20.51 -7.12 17.43
N VAL A 324 -20.03 -6.39 16.42
CA VAL A 324 -19.08 -5.29 16.60
C VAL A 324 -19.44 -4.06 15.78
N TYR A 325 -18.92 -2.90 16.18
CA TYR A 325 -18.95 -1.66 15.40
C TYR A 325 -17.54 -1.07 15.24
N HIS A 326 -17.29 -0.26 14.22
CA HIS A 326 -16.02 0.43 14.00
C HIS A 326 -16.20 1.96 14.05
N THR A 327 -15.09 2.69 14.14
CA THR A 327 -15.06 4.16 14.12
C THR A 327 -14.43 4.76 12.86
N ILE A 328 -14.20 3.94 11.83
CA ILE A 328 -13.66 4.40 10.53
C ILE A 328 -14.61 5.40 9.86
N ASN A 329 -14.05 6.51 9.40
CA ASN A 329 -14.72 7.52 8.59
C ASN A 329 -14.77 7.05 7.13
N THR A 330 -15.77 6.22 6.81
CA THR A 330 -15.84 5.53 5.50
C THR A 330 -15.81 6.46 4.27
N PRO A 331 -16.34 7.70 4.30
CA PRO A 331 -16.16 8.66 3.20
C PRO A 331 -14.70 9.04 2.88
N LEU A 332 -13.72 8.70 3.71
CA LEU A 332 -12.29 8.92 3.44
C LEU A 332 -11.58 7.70 2.86
N ILE A 333 -12.27 6.57 2.68
CA ILE A 333 -11.69 5.32 2.18
C ILE A 333 -11.10 5.50 0.78
N TYR A 334 -11.90 5.96 -0.19
CA TYR A 334 -11.45 6.04 -1.59
C TYR A 334 -10.22 6.92 -1.75
N ARG A 335 -10.22 8.09 -1.08
CA ARG A 335 -9.07 9.00 -1.07
C ARG A 335 -7.81 8.33 -0.51
N THR A 336 -7.93 7.62 0.61
CA THR A 336 -6.81 6.93 1.26
C THR A 336 -6.29 5.80 0.37
N SER A 337 -7.20 5.05 -0.26
CA SER A 337 -6.89 4.04 -1.27
C SER A 337 -6.07 4.60 -2.43
N THR A 338 -6.49 5.75 -3.01
CA THR A 338 -5.78 6.36 -4.13
C THR A 338 -4.41 6.91 -3.73
N LEU A 339 -4.29 7.50 -2.53
CA LEU A 339 -3.00 7.95 -2.00
C LEU A 339 -2.02 6.78 -1.88
N VAL A 340 -2.44 5.70 -1.20
CA VAL A 340 -1.61 4.51 -1.03
C VAL A 340 -1.22 3.91 -2.38
N SER A 341 -2.17 3.81 -3.32
CA SER A 341 -1.89 3.35 -4.69
C SER A 341 -0.84 4.21 -5.41
N SER A 342 -0.95 5.54 -5.30
CA SER A 342 0.00 6.47 -5.91
C SER A 342 1.41 6.37 -5.32
N LEU A 343 1.52 6.33 -3.99
CA LEU A 343 2.81 6.35 -3.28
C LEU A 343 3.49 4.98 -3.28
N SER A 344 2.73 3.89 -3.13
CA SER A 344 3.28 2.53 -3.24
C SER A 344 3.67 2.16 -4.67
N GLY A 345 3.06 2.83 -5.66
CA GLY A 345 3.13 2.39 -7.05
C GLY A 345 2.44 1.05 -7.27
N MET A 346 1.43 0.67 -6.47
CA MET A 346 0.59 -0.50 -6.73
C MET A 346 -0.80 -0.05 -7.21
N PRO A 347 -1.17 -0.28 -8.48
CA PRO A 347 -2.45 0.18 -9.01
C PRO A 347 -3.58 -0.66 -8.44
N VAL A 348 -4.68 -0.01 -8.11
CA VAL A 348 -5.92 -0.70 -7.69
C VAL A 348 -6.53 -1.42 -8.90
N GLN A 349 -6.88 -2.70 -8.74
CA GLN A 349 -7.55 -3.44 -9.80
C GLN A 349 -8.92 -2.80 -10.09
N PRO A 350 -9.32 -2.62 -11.37
CA PRO A 350 -10.58 -1.96 -11.70
C PRO A 350 -11.80 -2.59 -11.03
N ASN A 351 -11.80 -3.92 -10.89
CA ASN A 351 -12.90 -4.67 -10.27
C ASN A 351 -12.68 -4.98 -8.78
N LYS A 352 -11.71 -4.35 -8.10
CA LYS A 352 -11.52 -4.52 -6.66
C LYS A 352 -12.78 -4.08 -5.91
N ALA A 353 -13.18 -4.86 -4.92
CA ALA A 353 -14.31 -4.53 -4.06
C ALA A 353 -14.12 -3.16 -3.39
N ILE A 354 -15.21 -2.40 -3.25
CA ILE A 354 -15.30 -1.09 -2.57
C ILE A 354 -14.54 0.08 -3.22
N VAL A 355 -13.32 -0.11 -3.72
CA VAL A 355 -12.47 0.98 -4.22
C VAL A 355 -12.08 0.86 -5.70
N GLY A 356 -12.43 -0.24 -6.36
CA GLY A 356 -12.19 -0.40 -7.80
C GLY A 356 -12.98 0.60 -8.63
N THR A 357 -12.40 1.08 -9.73
CA THR A 357 -13.05 2.05 -10.64
C THR A 357 -14.35 1.52 -11.24
N ASN A 358 -14.49 0.20 -11.36
CA ASN A 358 -15.69 -0.48 -11.87
C ASN A 358 -16.66 -0.91 -10.74
N ALA A 359 -16.34 -0.71 -9.46
CA ALA A 359 -17.11 -1.26 -8.34
C ALA A 359 -18.55 -0.73 -8.25
N PHE A 360 -18.82 0.45 -8.80
CA PHE A 360 -20.13 1.11 -8.80
C PHE A 360 -20.65 1.46 -10.20
N LEU A 361 -20.02 0.95 -11.26
CA LEU A 361 -20.42 1.22 -12.63
C LEU A 361 -21.38 0.15 -13.16
N HIS A 362 -22.43 0.56 -13.87
CA HIS A 362 -23.41 -0.33 -14.50
C HIS A 362 -23.39 -0.14 -16.02
N GLU A 363 -22.90 -1.12 -16.76
CA GLU A 363 -22.86 -1.08 -18.24
C GLU A 363 -24.16 -1.57 -18.89
N SER A 364 -24.81 -2.56 -18.27
CA SER A 364 -26.01 -3.20 -18.81
C SER A 364 -27.21 -2.25 -18.78
N GLY A 365 -27.88 -2.07 -19.93
CA GLY A 365 -29.05 -1.19 -20.06
C GLY A 365 -30.20 -1.54 -19.12
N ILE A 366 -30.37 -2.83 -18.79
CA ILE A 366 -31.37 -3.27 -17.80
C ILE A 366 -30.98 -2.88 -16.36
N HIS A 367 -29.68 -2.86 -16.04
CA HIS A 367 -29.20 -2.44 -14.73
C HIS A 367 -29.29 -0.91 -14.60
N GLN A 368 -28.96 -0.18 -15.66
CA GLN A 368 -29.10 1.28 -15.71
C GLN A 368 -30.56 1.70 -15.52
N ASP A 369 -31.50 1.09 -16.23
CA ASP A 369 -32.94 1.35 -16.05
C ASP A 369 -33.40 1.02 -14.61
N GLY A 370 -32.92 -0.08 -14.03
CA GLY A 370 -33.19 -0.44 -12.63
C GLY A 370 -32.67 0.60 -11.64
N VAL A 371 -31.41 1.02 -11.75
CA VAL A 371 -30.78 2.02 -10.88
C VAL A 371 -31.46 3.40 -11.03
N LEU A 372 -31.83 3.79 -12.26
CA LEU A 372 -32.55 5.04 -12.53
C LEU A 372 -33.95 5.05 -11.88
N LYS A 373 -34.64 3.91 -11.87
CA LYS A 373 -35.94 3.76 -11.19
C LYS A 373 -35.76 3.73 -9.67
N HIS A 374 -34.80 2.96 -9.19
CA HIS A 374 -34.54 2.82 -7.77
C HIS A 374 -33.13 2.26 -7.50
N LYS A 375 -32.20 3.11 -7.07
CA LYS A 375 -30.77 2.75 -6.87
C LYS A 375 -30.53 1.44 -6.08
N GLN A 376 -31.34 1.17 -5.04
CA GLN A 376 -31.21 -0.04 -4.22
C GLN A 376 -31.47 -1.37 -4.96
N THR A 377 -31.93 -1.36 -6.21
CA THR A 377 -32.09 -2.62 -6.98
C THR A 377 -30.75 -3.30 -7.24
N TYR A 378 -29.66 -2.53 -7.32
CA TYR A 378 -28.30 -3.05 -7.58
C TYR A 378 -27.23 -2.45 -6.65
N GLU A 379 -27.47 -1.28 -6.06
CA GLU A 379 -26.51 -0.60 -5.17
C GLU A 379 -26.85 -0.88 -3.69
N ILE A 380 -26.11 -1.81 -3.07
CA ILE A 380 -26.18 -2.08 -1.62
C ILE A 380 -25.39 -1.07 -0.78
N ILE A 381 -24.38 -0.45 -1.40
CA ILE A 381 -23.52 0.59 -0.84
C ILE A 381 -23.60 1.77 -1.79
N ARG A 382 -23.79 2.99 -1.26
CA ARG A 382 -23.75 4.18 -2.10
C ARG A 382 -22.29 4.60 -2.33
N PRO A 383 -21.91 5.01 -3.55
CA PRO A 383 -20.54 5.51 -3.81
C PRO A 383 -20.10 6.59 -2.82
N GLU A 384 -21.02 7.46 -2.41
CA GLU A 384 -20.72 8.56 -1.48
C GLU A 384 -20.38 8.06 -0.07
N ASP A 385 -20.86 6.88 0.33
CA ASP A 385 -20.57 6.30 1.65
C ASP A 385 -19.08 5.89 1.78
N VAL A 386 -18.38 5.73 0.66
CA VAL A 386 -16.95 5.38 0.60
C VAL A 386 -16.07 6.51 0.05
N GLY A 387 -16.66 7.68 -0.21
CA GLY A 387 -15.97 8.87 -0.70
C GLY A 387 -15.86 8.98 -2.21
N ILE A 388 -16.63 8.18 -2.96
CA ILE A 388 -16.71 8.26 -4.41
C ILE A 388 -17.88 9.20 -4.75
N PHE A 389 -17.56 10.45 -5.06
CA PHE A 389 -18.55 11.41 -5.49
C PHE A 389 -18.65 11.42 -7.02
N ASN A 390 -19.88 11.37 -7.53
CA ASN A 390 -20.15 11.56 -8.95
C ASN A 390 -19.65 12.94 -9.41
N VAL A 391 -18.67 12.91 -10.32
CA VAL A 391 -17.93 14.07 -10.83
C VAL A 391 -18.76 14.80 -11.88
N ASN A 392 -19.72 15.64 -11.45
CA ASN A 392 -20.43 16.53 -12.38
C ASN A 392 -19.63 17.80 -12.74
N ILE A 393 -18.47 18.04 -12.10
CA ILE A 393 -17.57 19.13 -12.46
C ILE A 393 -16.51 18.58 -13.41
N VAL A 394 -16.75 18.74 -14.72
CA VAL A 394 -15.73 18.47 -15.74
C VAL A 394 -14.65 19.54 -15.64
N LEU A 395 -13.47 19.15 -15.17
CA LEU A 395 -12.31 20.02 -15.17
C LEU A 395 -11.60 19.95 -16.53
N GLY A 396 -11.27 21.12 -17.07
CA GLY A 396 -10.59 21.27 -18.36
C GLY A 396 -10.07 22.69 -18.54
N LYS A 397 -9.71 23.05 -19.77
CA LYS A 397 -9.02 24.30 -20.10
C LYS A 397 -9.70 25.56 -19.56
N LEU A 398 -11.04 25.59 -19.53
CA LEU A 398 -11.83 26.74 -19.08
C LEU A 398 -12.09 26.77 -17.58
N SER A 399 -11.69 25.74 -16.84
CA SER A 399 -11.93 25.66 -15.39
C SER A 399 -11.09 26.69 -14.65
N GLY A 400 -11.77 27.53 -13.86
CA GLY A 400 -11.16 28.55 -13.02
C GLY A 400 -10.70 28.02 -11.66
N ARG A 401 -10.02 28.88 -10.89
CA ARG A 401 -9.44 28.57 -9.57
C ARG A 401 -10.45 27.99 -8.60
N ASN A 402 -11.68 28.52 -8.57
CA ASN A 402 -12.71 28.06 -7.63
C ASN A 402 -13.17 26.62 -7.94
N ALA A 403 -13.32 26.27 -9.21
CA ALA A 403 -13.68 24.91 -9.62
C ALA A 403 -12.57 23.91 -9.26
N PHE A 404 -11.31 24.29 -9.49
CA PHE A 404 -10.16 23.48 -9.11
C PHE A 404 -10.03 23.35 -7.58
N ARG A 405 -10.19 24.43 -6.82
CA ARG A 405 -10.14 24.42 -5.35
C ARG A 405 -11.25 23.57 -4.74
N SER A 406 -12.47 23.66 -5.27
CA SER A 406 -13.58 22.78 -4.86
C SER A 406 -13.23 21.32 -5.09
N ARG A 407 -12.67 20.98 -6.26
CA ARG A 407 -12.26 19.60 -6.54
C ARG A 407 -11.13 19.14 -5.64
N LEU A 408 -10.16 19.99 -5.35
CA LEU A 408 -9.11 19.68 -4.39
C LEU A 408 -9.68 19.40 -3.01
N VAL A 409 -10.68 20.16 -2.55
CA VAL A 409 -11.40 19.90 -1.29
C VAL A 409 -12.10 18.54 -1.33
N ASP A 410 -12.77 18.20 -2.43
CA ASP A 410 -13.42 16.88 -2.60
C ASP A 410 -12.40 15.73 -2.58
N LEU A 411 -11.25 15.94 -3.24
CA LEU A 411 -10.09 15.05 -3.19
C LEU A 411 -9.32 15.17 -1.86
N GLY A 412 -9.84 15.97 -0.92
CA GLY A 412 -9.40 16.19 0.45
C GLY A 412 -8.13 17.04 0.64
N TYR A 413 -7.59 17.63 -0.42
CA TYR A 413 -6.50 18.61 -0.41
C TYR A 413 -7.01 20.05 -0.17
N GLY A 414 -8.04 20.20 0.68
CA GLY A 414 -8.60 21.51 1.03
C GLY A 414 -7.67 22.39 1.87
N ASN A 415 -6.66 21.79 2.51
CA ASN A 415 -5.75 22.46 3.44
C ASN A 415 -4.45 22.94 2.78
N LEU A 416 -4.34 22.89 1.45
CA LEU A 416 -3.17 23.41 0.74
C LEU A 416 -3.04 24.92 1.00
N ASN A 417 -1.83 25.37 1.30
CA ASN A 417 -1.57 26.80 1.43
C ASN A 417 -1.66 27.49 0.05
N ASP A 418 -1.74 28.83 0.03
CA ASP A 418 -1.95 29.55 -1.22
C ASP A 418 -0.83 29.36 -2.25
N ASN A 419 0.41 29.10 -1.83
CA ASN A 419 1.53 28.84 -2.73
C ASN A 419 1.45 27.42 -3.33
N GLU A 420 1.20 26.40 -2.50
CA GLU A 420 0.96 25.03 -2.96
C GLU A 420 -0.23 24.95 -3.92
N PHE A 421 -1.32 25.62 -3.57
CA PHE A 421 -2.49 25.73 -4.43
C PHE A 421 -2.15 26.43 -5.75
N GLN A 422 -1.36 27.51 -5.71
CA GLN A 422 -0.94 28.24 -6.91
C GLN A 422 -0.14 27.34 -7.87
N GLN A 423 0.82 26.58 -7.34
CA GLN A 423 1.67 25.66 -8.12
C GLN A 423 0.85 24.50 -8.70
N ALA A 424 -0.03 23.92 -7.89
CA ALA A 424 -0.94 22.86 -8.35
C ALA A 424 -1.88 23.38 -9.44
N PHE A 425 -2.39 24.61 -9.31
CA PHE A 425 -3.28 25.23 -10.30
C PHE A 425 -2.55 25.54 -11.61
N GLU A 426 -1.31 26.02 -11.56
CA GLU A 426 -0.49 26.24 -12.76
C GLU A 426 -0.21 24.92 -13.49
N SER A 427 0.17 23.88 -12.75
CA SER A 427 0.40 22.54 -13.30
C SER A 427 -0.89 21.96 -13.93
N PHE A 428 -2.03 22.16 -13.25
CA PHE A 428 -3.35 21.82 -13.78
C PHE A 428 -3.65 22.56 -15.09
N LYS A 429 -3.36 23.87 -15.17
CA LYS A 429 -3.59 24.66 -16.38
C LYS A 429 -2.73 24.18 -17.55
N THR A 430 -1.45 23.87 -17.29
CA THR A 430 -0.56 23.29 -18.31
C THR A 430 -1.10 21.95 -18.82
N LEU A 431 -1.57 21.08 -17.91
CA LEU A 431 -2.19 19.83 -18.30
C LEU A 431 -3.50 20.05 -19.07
N ALA A 432 -4.30 21.03 -18.67
CA ALA A 432 -5.58 21.33 -19.31
C ALA A 432 -5.43 21.89 -20.73
N ASP A 433 -4.25 22.40 -21.07
CA ASP A 433 -3.91 22.84 -22.41
C ASP A 433 -3.54 21.68 -23.34
N SER A 434 -2.93 20.61 -22.80
CA SER A 434 -2.55 19.41 -23.56
C SER A 434 -3.62 18.32 -23.56
N LYS A 435 -4.50 18.30 -22.54
CA LYS A 435 -5.50 17.26 -22.30
C LYS A 435 -6.93 17.81 -22.35
N LYS A 436 -7.82 17.16 -23.10
CA LYS A 436 -9.20 17.65 -23.28
C LYS A 436 -10.07 17.50 -22.04
N ARG A 437 -9.89 16.40 -21.30
CA ARG A 437 -10.63 16.08 -20.09
C ARG A 437 -9.67 15.67 -18.99
N ILE A 438 -9.71 16.39 -17.87
CA ILE A 438 -8.89 16.09 -16.70
C ILE A 438 -9.70 15.22 -15.75
N THR A 439 -9.13 14.09 -15.37
CA THR A 439 -9.67 13.13 -14.40
C THR A 439 -9.10 13.38 -13.01
N ASP A 440 -9.71 12.80 -11.99
CA ASP A 440 -9.20 12.91 -10.61
C ASP A 440 -7.82 12.27 -10.46
N HIS A 441 -7.57 11.17 -11.16
CA HIS A 441 -6.26 10.51 -11.18
C HIS A 441 -5.18 11.47 -11.70
N ASP A 442 -5.49 12.28 -12.71
CA ASP A 442 -4.56 13.29 -13.20
C ASP A 442 -4.26 14.35 -12.13
N ILE A 443 -5.30 14.83 -11.44
CA ILE A 443 -5.16 15.85 -10.39
C ILE A 443 -4.36 15.31 -9.22
N LEU A 444 -4.66 14.08 -8.78
CA LEU A 444 -3.92 13.41 -7.70
C LEU A 444 -2.47 13.16 -8.08
N ALA A 445 -2.19 12.79 -9.34
CA ALA A 445 -0.81 12.64 -9.83
C ALA A 445 -0.06 13.98 -9.83
N LEU A 446 -0.71 15.07 -10.25
CA LEU A 446 -0.13 16.42 -10.19
C LEU A 446 0.20 16.83 -8.75
N ILE A 447 -0.72 16.59 -7.80
CA ILE A 447 -0.50 16.95 -6.40
C ILE A 447 0.60 16.07 -5.80
N SER A 448 0.58 14.76 -6.04
CA SER A 448 1.60 13.83 -5.56
C SER A 448 2.99 14.20 -6.07
N ASP A 449 3.13 14.68 -7.32
CA ASP A 449 4.39 15.21 -7.85
C ASP A 449 4.85 16.49 -7.11
N GLN A 450 3.92 17.32 -6.62
CA GLN A 450 4.25 18.51 -5.82
C GLN A 450 4.60 18.17 -4.37
N VAL A 451 3.89 17.23 -3.74
CA VAL A 451 4.18 16.76 -2.37
C VAL A 451 5.51 16.01 -2.33
N SER A 452 5.80 15.18 -3.34
CA SER A 452 7.07 14.45 -3.50
C SER A 452 8.29 15.36 -3.67
N LYS A 453 8.08 16.64 -4.04
CA LYS A 453 9.16 17.63 -4.12
C LYS A 453 9.64 18.09 -2.76
N GLY A 454 8.99 17.69 -1.66
CA GLY A 454 9.51 17.55 -0.29
C GLY A 454 10.12 18.78 0.39
N SER A 455 10.27 19.86 -0.35
CA SER A 455 11.19 20.92 -0.03
C SER A 455 10.73 22.18 -0.76
N THR A 456 10.94 23.33 -0.13
CA THR A 456 10.71 24.64 -0.73
C THR A 456 11.33 24.71 -2.14
N PRO A 457 10.74 25.45 -3.10
CA PRO A 457 11.28 25.61 -4.47
C PRO A 457 12.77 26.03 -4.55
N GLU A 458 13.32 26.47 -3.42
CA GLU A 458 14.68 26.90 -3.13
C GLU A 458 15.67 25.73 -2.87
N SER A 459 15.22 24.51 -2.55
CA SER A 459 16.14 23.37 -2.29
C SER A 459 16.51 22.58 -3.55
N GLN A 460 15.71 22.69 -4.62
CA GLN A 460 15.92 21.94 -5.84
C GLN A 460 17.14 22.49 -6.57
N ARG A 461 18.25 21.76 -6.47
CA ARG A 461 19.51 22.15 -7.11
C ARG A 461 19.36 22.23 -8.62
N PHE A 462 18.83 21.21 -9.28
CA PHE A 462 18.70 21.17 -10.73
C PHE A 462 17.24 21.28 -11.17
N LYS A 463 16.98 22.14 -12.16
CA LYS A 463 15.67 22.28 -12.82
C LYS A 463 15.82 22.11 -14.32
N ILE A 464 14.96 21.32 -14.96
CA ILE A 464 14.96 21.16 -16.41
C ILE A 464 14.35 22.43 -17.03
N GLN A 465 15.13 23.13 -17.86
CA GLN A 465 14.65 24.29 -18.62
C GLN A 465 14.23 23.90 -20.03
N SER A 466 14.99 23.02 -20.69
CA SER A 466 14.63 22.53 -22.02
C SER A 466 15.12 21.11 -22.23
N LEU A 467 14.33 20.35 -22.99
CA LEU A 467 14.62 18.99 -23.39
C LEU A 467 14.29 18.84 -24.87
N GLN A 468 15.26 18.42 -25.67
CA GLN A 468 15.05 18.07 -27.07
C GLN A 468 15.58 16.66 -27.29
N VAL A 469 14.77 15.81 -27.90
CA VAL A 469 15.14 14.41 -28.18
C VAL A 469 14.83 14.09 -29.63
N VAL A 470 15.79 13.45 -30.30
CA VAL A 470 15.64 12.90 -31.65
C VAL A 470 15.86 11.40 -31.55
N SER A 471 14.90 10.61 -32.04
CA SER A 471 14.92 9.15 -31.96
C SER A 471 14.36 8.52 -33.23
N GLY A 472 14.77 7.29 -33.53
CA GLY A 472 14.39 6.53 -34.72
C GLY A 472 14.43 5.02 -34.46
N VAL A 473 13.87 4.23 -35.38
CA VAL A 473 13.55 2.81 -35.16
C VAL A 473 14.79 1.89 -35.16
N HIS A 474 15.94 2.35 -35.66
CA HIS A 474 17.17 1.53 -35.76
C HIS A 474 18.49 2.28 -35.48
N ASP A 475 18.43 3.48 -34.89
CA ASP A 475 19.60 4.35 -34.70
C ASP A 475 19.79 4.83 -33.26
N MET A 476 21.00 5.34 -33.03
CA MET A 476 21.38 6.18 -31.90
C MET A 476 20.35 7.30 -31.67
N SER A 477 19.74 7.33 -30.48
CA SER A 477 18.91 8.49 -30.09
C SER A 477 19.80 9.59 -29.53
N THR A 478 19.52 10.84 -29.85
CA THR A 478 20.25 11.99 -29.29
C THR A 478 19.32 12.81 -28.42
N ALA A 479 19.87 13.33 -27.32
CA ALA A 479 19.15 14.26 -26.45
C ALA A 479 20.04 15.45 -26.15
N THR A 480 19.47 16.65 -26.26
CA THR A 480 20.04 17.89 -25.76
C THR A 480 19.24 18.34 -24.56
N VAL A 481 19.92 18.50 -23.42
CA VAL A 481 19.28 18.87 -22.15
C VAL A 481 19.87 20.18 -21.66
N LYS A 482 19.00 21.10 -21.25
CA LYS A 482 19.37 22.30 -20.51
C LYS A 482 18.86 22.18 -19.08
N LEU A 483 19.77 22.22 -18.13
CA LEU A 483 19.48 22.30 -16.69
C LEU A 483 19.86 23.68 -16.15
N PHE A 484 19.08 24.19 -15.22
CA PHE A 484 19.46 25.30 -14.36
C PHE A 484 19.98 24.76 -13.03
N ASP A 485 21.25 25.04 -12.69
CA ASP A 485 21.82 24.78 -11.37
C ASP A 485 21.54 26.00 -10.48
N ALA A 486 20.56 25.88 -9.58
CA ALA A 486 20.13 26.94 -8.68
C ALA A 486 21.23 27.36 -7.69
N LEU A 487 22.08 26.44 -7.24
CA LEU A 487 23.17 26.76 -6.31
C LEU A 487 24.26 27.59 -6.99
N LYS A 488 24.53 27.31 -8.27
CA LYS A 488 25.51 28.07 -9.06
C LYS A 488 24.90 29.24 -9.83
N SER A 489 23.57 29.39 -9.80
CA SER A 489 22.81 30.32 -10.64
C SER A 489 23.26 30.29 -12.11
N LYS A 490 23.42 29.08 -12.67
CA LYS A 490 24.01 28.88 -14.00
C LYS A 490 23.20 27.90 -14.85
N GLU A 491 23.07 28.23 -16.14
CA GLU A 491 22.58 27.29 -17.15
C GLU A 491 23.68 26.30 -17.57
N LEU A 492 23.34 25.03 -17.58
CA LEU A 492 24.18 23.93 -18.02
C LEU A 492 23.51 23.28 -19.24
N ILE A 493 24.24 23.15 -20.34
CA ILE A 493 23.75 22.55 -21.59
C ILE A 493 24.73 21.48 -22.03
N ASP A 494 24.21 20.30 -22.34
CA ASP A 494 25.00 19.21 -22.92
C ASP A 494 24.07 18.34 -23.77
N ALA A 495 24.69 17.52 -24.61
CA ALA A 495 24.01 16.53 -25.41
C ALA A 495 24.68 15.17 -25.26
N ALA A 496 23.87 14.12 -25.33
CA ALA A 496 24.38 12.76 -25.31
C ALA A 496 23.64 11.87 -26.30
N ILE A 497 24.28 10.75 -26.58
CA ILE A 497 23.75 9.73 -27.47
C ILE A 497 23.38 8.50 -26.64
N GLY A 498 22.14 8.04 -26.77
CA GLY A 498 21.62 6.83 -26.15
C GLY A 498 21.68 5.67 -27.13
N LYS A 499 22.58 4.71 -26.88
CA LYS A 499 22.69 3.48 -27.69
C LYS A 499 21.45 2.58 -27.56
N SER A 500 20.69 2.73 -26.47
CA SER A 500 19.51 1.91 -26.15
C SER A 500 18.24 2.76 -26.04
N GLY A 501 18.15 3.84 -26.83
CA GLY A 501 16.93 4.64 -26.98
C GLY A 501 16.98 6.04 -26.35
N PRO A 502 15.86 6.79 -26.48
CA PRO A 502 15.79 8.21 -26.14
C PRO A 502 16.00 8.48 -24.64
N ILE A 503 15.45 7.64 -23.78
CA ILE A 503 15.58 7.80 -22.32
C ILE A 503 17.05 7.72 -21.88
N MET A 504 17.81 6.80 -22.47
CA MET A 504 19.24 6.68 -22.19
C MET A 504 20.04 7.88 -22.69
N ALA A 505 19.63 8.49 -23.82
CA ALA A 505 20.25 9.72 -24.30
C ALA A 505 20.02 10.87 -23.31
N VAL A 506 18.79 11.00 -22.80
CA VAL A 506 18.43 12.01 -21.79
C VAL A 506 19.22 11.81 -20.50
N PHE A 507 19.23 10.59 -19.96
CA PHE A 507 19.95 10.29 -18.72
C PHE A 507 21.46 10.48 -18.88
N GLY A 508 22.02 10.11 -20.04
CA GLY A 508 23.42 10.36 -20.37
C GLY A 508 23.75 11.85 -20.39
N ALA A 509 22.91 12.69 -21.00
CA ALA A 509 23.12 14.15 -21.03
C ALA A 509 23.04 14.74 -19.62
N ILE A 510 22.04 14.33 -18.83
CA ILE A 510 21.89 14.76 -17.43
C ILE A 510 23.10 14.35 -16.59
N GLN A 511 23.57 13.10 -16.69
CA GLN A 511 24.75 12.63 -15.95
C GLN A 511 26.02 13.44 -16.25
N ARG A 512 26.24 13.79 -17.53
CA ARG A 512 27.37 14.65 -17.93
C ARG A 512 27.25 16.06 -17.38
N LEU A 513 26.03 16.61 -17.37
CA LEU A 513 25.74 17.94 -16.81
C LEU A 513 26.00 18.00 -15.31
N VAL A 514 25.55 16.99 -14.56
CA VAL A 514 25.76 16.93 -13.10
C VAL A 514 27.13 16.37 -12.71
N GLN A 515 27.90 15.88 -13.68
CA GLN A 515 29.25 15.30 -13.53
C GLN A 515 29.31 14.16 -12.51
N ARG A 516 28.31 13.28 -12.52
CA ARG A 516 28.25 12.10 -11.64
C ARG A 516 27.95 10.83 -12.40
N LYS A 517 28.53 9.73 -11.93
CA LYS A 517 28.22 8.39 -12.41
C LYS A 517 27.06 7.84 -11.61
N ILE A 518 25.91 7.70 -12.29
CA ILE A 518 24.67 7.31 -11.65
C ILE A 518 24.16 6.04 -12.33
N ARG A 519 23.99 4.99 -11.53
CA ARG A 519 23.42 3.72 -12.00
C ARG A 519 21.92 3.71 -11.73
N LEU A 520 21.15 3.46 -12.79
CA LEU A 520 19.70 3.23 -12.71
C LEU A 520 19.46 1.80 -12.20
N LEU A 521 18.70 1.67 -11.11
CA LEU A 521 18.38 0.39 -10.47
C LEU A 521 16.99 -0.11 -10.86
N GLN A 522 16.02 0.80 -10.94
CA GLN A 522 14.62 0.51 -11.26
C GLN A 522 14.07 1.63 -12.14
N TYR A 523 13.23 1.29 -13.11
CA TYR A 523 12.55 2.24 -13.99
C TYR A 523 11.19 1.67 -14.41
N ASP A 524 10.13 2.35 -13.97
CA ASP A 524 8.73 1.98 -14.19
C ASP A 524 8.00 3.14 -14.85
N VAL A 525 7.31 2.86 -15.97
CA VAL A 525 6.46 3.82 -16.68
C VAL A 525 5.03 3.29 -16.71
N ARG A 526 4.08 4.11 -16.30
CA ARG A 526 2.66 3.72 -16.27
C ARG A 526 1.77 4.87 -16.74
N ALA A 527 0.69 4.52 -17.43
CA ALA A 527 -0.37 5.47 -17.70
C ALA A 527 -1.15 5.74 -16.41
N VAL A 528 -1.39 7.03 -16.12
CA VAL A 528 -2.22 7.49 -15.00
C VAL A 528 -3.70 7.47 -15.38
N SER A 529 -3.98 7.72 -16.65
CA SER A 529 -5.34 7.77 -17.20
C SER A 529 -5.41 7.05 -18.54
N GLU A 530 -6.60 6.95 -19.10
CA GLU A 530 -6.84 6.42 -20.44
C GLU A 530 -6.80 7.53 -21.50
N GLY A 531 -6.72 7.13 -22.78
CA GLY A 531 -6.76 8.04 -23.93
C GLY A 531 -5.38 8.31 -24.56
N MET A 532 -5.39 8.89 -25.76
CA MET A 532 -4.16 9.28 -26.46
C MET A 532 -3.41 10.44 -25.76
N ASP A 533 -4.13 11.19 -24.92
CA ASP A 533 -3.65 12.30 -24.09
C ASP A 533 -3.44 11.86 -22.62
N ALA A 534 -3.24 10.56 -22.40
CA ALA A 534 -2.98 10.01 -21.08
C ALA A 534 -1.70 10.57 -20.46
N LEU A 535 -1.76 10.89 -19.17
CA LEU A 535 -0.57 11.22 -18.40
C LEU A 535 0.30 9.96 -18.22
N GLY A 536 1.59 10.07 -18.51
CA GLY A 536 2.61 9.10 -18.12
C GLY A 536 3.19 9.47 -16.76
N LYS A 537 3.12 8.54 -15.80
CA LYS A 537 3.86 8.60 -14.54
C LYS A 537 5.08 7.69 -14.65
N VAL A 538 6.24 8.26 -14.36
CA VAL A 538 7.53 7.56 -14.32
C VAL A 538 8.03 7.54 -12.89
N SER A 539 8.41 6.35 -12.43
CA SER A 539 9.01 6.11 -11.12
C SER A 539 10.33 5.39 -11.34
N LEU A 540 11.41 5.86 -10.70
CA LEU A 540 12.72 5.24 -10.86
C LEU A 540 13.53 5.26 -9.57
N LYS A 541 14.52 4.37 -9.48
CA LYS A 541 15.51 4.34 -8.40
C LYS A 541 16.92 4.40 -8.97
N ILE A 542 17.79 5.18 -8.35
CA ILE A 542 19.19 5.35 -8.73
C ILE A 542 20.12 5.08 -7.54
N THR A 543 21.39 4.80 -7.83
CA THR A 543 22.49 4.80 -6.87
C THR A 543 23.69 5.49 -7.50
N GLU A 544 24.50 6.16 -6.69
CA GLU A 544 25.80 6.63 -7.15
C GLU A 544 26.78 5.46 -7.30
N ASP A 545 27.60 5.50 -8.33
CA ASP A 545 28.65 4.50 -8.54
C ASP A 545 30.01 5.01 -8.07
N THR A 546 30.44 4.53 -6.90
CA THR A 546 31.67 4.97 -6.21
C THR A 546 32.91 4.13 -6.54
N ASP A 547 32.84 3.18 -7.49
CA ASP A 547 34.00 2.36 -7.85
C ASP A 547 34.94 3.12 -8.80
N THR A 548 36.05 3.62 -8.25
CA THR A 548 37.21 4.17 -8.99
C THR A 548 38.30 3.14 -9.23
N SER A 549 37.93 1.88 -9.51
CA SER A 549 38.89 0.85 -9.94
C SER A 549 38.74 0.55 -11.42
N GLY A 550 39.73 0.97 -12.22
CA GLY A 550 39.95 0.49 -13.58
C GLY A 550 39.12 1.19 -14.64
N ILE A 551 39.81 1.94 -15.50
CA ILE A 551 39.29 2.31 -16.81
C ILE A 551 39.27 1.02 -17.64
N GLU A 552 38.12 0.37 -17.77
CA GLU A 552 37.79 -0.40 -18.98
C GLU A 552 36.34 -0.15 -19.37
N THR A 553 36.20 0.27 -20.62
CA THR A 553 34.95 0.47 -21.34
C THR A 553 34.27 -0.87 -21.64
N GLU A 554 33.45 -1.39 -20.73
CA GLU A 554 32.45 -2.40 -21.09
C GLU A 554 31.20 -1.73 -21.69
N PHE A 555 31.34 -1.07 -22.83
CA PHE A 555 30.22 -0.75 -23.74
C PHE A 555 30.64 -0.80 -25.22
N LEU A 556 31.73 -1.52 -25.52
CA LEU A 556 32.18 -1.87 -26.87
C LEU A 556 32.73 -3.32 -26.85
N GLY A 557 31.87 -4.27 -27.20
CA GLY A 557 32.21 -5.55 -27.85
C GLY A 557 33.02 -6.61 -27.07
N GLY A 558 32.42 -7.79 -26.89
CA GLY A 558 33.14 -9.03 -26.61
C GLY A 558 32.31 -10.01 -25.79
N GLY A 559 31.86 -11.11 -26.41
CA GLY A 559 31.17 -12.17 -25.68
C GLY A 559 32.14 -13.01 -24.86
N HIS A 560 31.97 -13.03 -23.54
CA HIS A 560 32.42 -14.11 -22.67
C HIS A 560 31.47 -14.27 -21.48
N THR A 561 30.99 -15.50 -21.30
CA THR A 561 30.32 -15.99 -20.09
C THR A 561 31.35 -16.14 -18.97
N ILE A 562 31.10 -15.56 -17.79
CA ILE A 562 31.87 -15.88 -16.59
C ILE A 562 30.89 -16.10 -15.44
N ASP A 563 30.72 -17.38 -15.08
CA ASP A 563 30.24 -17.82 -13.78
C ASP A 563 31.25 -17.41 -12.69
N GLY A 564 30.79 -16.75 -11.63
CA GLY A 564 31.64 -16.42 -10.49
C GLY A 564 30.88 -15.76 -9.34
N GLU A 565 30.73 -16.50 -8.24
CA GLU A 565 30.16 -16.02 -6.97
C GLU A 565 30.85 -14.75 -6.44
N VAL A 566 30.05 -13.71 -6.16
CA VAL A 566 30.52 -12.46 -5.55
C VAL A 566 30.58 -12.63 -4.02
N LYS A 567 31.78 -12.68 -3.45
CA LYS A 567 32.00 -12.57 -1.99
C LYS A 567 31.95 -11.10 -1.54
N PRO A 568 31.35 -10.78 -0.38
CA PRO A 568 31.34 -9.41 0.13
C PRO A 568 32.75 -8.96 0.57
N LYS A 569 33.18 -7.78 0.13
CA LYS A 569 34.46 -7.17 0.51
C LYS A 569 34.34 -6.40 1.83
N THR A 570 35.21 -6.71 2.78
CA THR A 570 35.43 -5.97 4.03
C THR A 570 36.51 -4.90 3.86
N ASP A 571 36.51 -3.86 4.70
CA ASP A 571 37.61 -2.90 4.76
C ASP A 571 38.88 -3.49 5.43
N SER A 572 39.96 -2.71 5.52
CA SER A 572 41.24 -3.08 6.15
C SER A 572 41.13 -3.38 7.66
N LYS A 573 39.94 -3.22 8.25
CA LYS A 573 39.63 -3.52 9.65
C LYS A 573 38.52 -4.57 9.82
N GLY A 574 38.10 -5.24 8.74
CA GLY A 574 37.11 -6.32 8.81
C GLY A 574 35.67 -5.86 9.01
N GLN A 575 35.34 -4.58 8.80
CA GLN A 575 33.98 -4.06 8.92
C GLN A 575 33.23 -4.11 7.57
N PRO A 576 31.90 -4.31 7.58
CA PRO A 576 31.09 -4.22 6.38
C PRO A 576 31.09 -2.78 5.85
N LYS A 577 31.47 -2.61 4.57
CA LYS A 577 31.41 -1.34 3.85
C LYS A 577 29.96 -0.84 3.83
N LEU A 578 29.72 0.44 4.15
CA LEU A 578 28.38 1.07 4.10
C LEU A 578 27.66 0.71 2.80
N THR A 579 26.41 0.25 2.93
CA THR A 579 25.50 -0.05 1.81
C THR A 579 25.33 1.19 0.91
N LYS A 580 25.54 1.07 -0.40
CA LYS A 580 25.33 2.16 -1.38
C LYS A 580 23.91 2.73 -1.21
N SER A 581 23.78 4.01 -0.83
CA SER A 581 22.47 4.67 -0.68
C SER A 581 21.71 4.72 -2.01
N THR A 582 20.43 4.37 -1.98
CA THR A 582 19.55 4.37 -3.15
C THR A 582 18.53 5.48 -3.07
N TYR A 583 18.32 6.20 -4.17
CA TYR A 583 17.45 7.38 -4.23
C TYR A 583 16.32 7.16 -5.24
N SER A 584 15.08 7.41 -4.83
CA SER A 584 13.90 7.29 -5.69
C SER A 584 13.51 8.65 -6.28
N GLY A 585 12.96 8.66 -7.49
CA GLY A 585 12.41 9.84 -8.12
C GLY A 585 11.16 9.54 -8.93
N HIS A 586 10.25 10.51 -8.95
CA HIS A 586 8.96 10.45 -9.63
C HIS A 586 8.83 11.62 -10.60
N GLY A 587 8.15 11.41 -11.71
CA GLY A 587 7.84 12.46 -12.68
C GLY A 587 6.56 12.15 -13.45
N THR A 588 5.74 13.18 -13.65
CA THR A 588 4.48 13.07 -14.38
C THR A 588 4.44 14.07 -15.53
N ASP A 589 4.10 13.59 -16.73
CA ASP A 589 3.94 14.41 -17.94
C ASP A 589 3.08 13.67 -18.99
N VAL A 590 2.51 14.39 -19.96
CA VAL A 590 1.86 13.77 -21.13
C VAL A 590 2.89 13.14 -22.08
N ASP A 591 4.13 13.65 -22.06
CA ASP A 591 5.25 13.05 -22.77
C ASP A 591 6.11 12.19 -21.82
N ILE A 592 6.16 10.88 -22.08
CA ILE A 592 6.93 9.91 -21.29
C ILE A 592 8.42 10.26 -21.21
N VAL A 593 9.00 10.91 -22.21
CA VAL A 593 10.42 11.29 -22.23
C VAL A 593 10.65 12.43 -21.25
N SER A 594 9.77 13.43 -21.26
CA SER A 594 9.74 14.53 -20.29
C SER A 594 9.47 14.05 -18.87
N ALA A 595 8.52 13.14 -18.67
CA ALA A 595 8.23 12.52 -17.37
C ALA A 595 9.46 11.78 -16.81
N SER A 596 10.17 11.05 -17.67
CA SER A 596 11.40 10.33 -17.31
C SER A 596 12.52 11.27 -16.91
N ALA A 597 12.73 12.35 -17.66
CA ALA A 597 13.74 13.35 -17.35
C ALA A 597 13.48 13.98 -15.96
N LYS A 598 12.22 14.35 -15.69
CA LYS A 598 11.78 14.88 -14.39
C LYS A 598 12.04 13.89 -13.26
N ALA A 599 11.63 12.63 -13.42
CA ALA A 599 11.85 11.58 -12.42
C ALA A 599 13.34 11.42 -12.10
N TYR A 600 14.20 11.47 -13.13
CA TYR A 600 15.64 11.29 -12.97
C TYR A 600 16.29 12.49 -12.28
N VAL A 601 15.95 13.72 -12.67
CA VAL A 601 16.43 14.94 -12.00
C VAL A 601 15.95 15.00 -10.55
N ASN A 602 14.71 14.57 -10.27
CA ASN A 602 14.18 14.52 -8.91
C ASN A 602 14.95 13.53 -8.03
N ALA A 603 15.28 12.34 -8.55
CA ALA A 603 16.12 11.38 -7.83
C ALA A 603 17.53 11.94 -7.56
N ILE A 604 18.12 12.65 -8.53
CA ILE A 604 19.43 13.31 -8.38
C ILE A 604 19.38 14.44 -7.35
N ASN A 605 18.34 15.27 -7.37
CA ASN A 605 18.19 16.35 -6.40
C ASN A 605 18.11 15.78 -4.97
N ARG A 606 17.39 14.67 -4.77
CA ARG A 606 17.33 13.96 -3.47
C ARG A 606 18.71 13.47 -3.02
N LEU A 607 19.49 12.91 -3.95
CA LEU A 607 20.90 12.54 -3.68
C LEU A 607 21.70 13.74 -3.15
N TYR A 608 21.60 14.90 -3.81
CA TYR A 608 22.30 16.11 -3.36
C TYR A 608 21.77 16.68 -2.04
N GLU A 609 20.47 16.59 -1.79
CA GLU A 609 19.87 17.04 -0.52
C GLU A 609 20.40 16.21 0.67
N GLU A 610 20.57 14.90 0.50
CA GLU A 610 21.11 14.02 1.53
C GLU A 610 22.58 14.36 1.84
N GLU A 611 23.41 14.59 0.83
CA GLU A 611 24.79 15.06 1.03
C GLU A 611 24.88 16.40 1.78
N ILE A 612 24.00 17.36 1.45
CA ILE A 612 23.96 18.65 2.14
C ILE A 612 23.57 18.45 3.62
N LYS A 613 22.64 17.54 3.91
CA LYS A 613 22.27 17.18 5.28
C LYS A 613 23.43 16.51 6.03
N GLU A 614 24.17 15.61 5.39
CA GLU A 614 25.37 14.99 5.97
C GLU A 614 26.47 16.02 6.26
N MET A 615 26.79 16.90 5.31
CA MET A 615 27.81 17.95 5.48
C MET A 615 27.42 18.99 6.54
N SER A 616 26.14 19.36 6.63
CA SER A 616 25.65 20.31 7.64
C SER A 616 25.56 19.68 9.04
N GLY A 617 25.27 18.37 9.13
CA GLY A 617 25.40 17.57 10.34
C GLY A 617 26.85 17.51 10.84
N MET A 618 27.81 17.27 9.95
CA MET A 618 29.25 17.27 10.26
C MET A 618 29.76 18.63 10.78
N ARG A 619 29.22 19.75 10.27
CA ARG A 619 29.57 21.09 10.75
C ARG A 619 29.08 21.38 12.17
N ARG A 620 27.98 20.75 12.62
CA ARG A 620 27.48 20.90 14.00
C ARG A 620 28.22 20.03 15.02
N SER A 621 29.01 19.05 14.57
CA SER A 621 29.77 18.13 15.43
C SER A 621 31.26 18.48 15.61
N LEU A 622 31.73 19.63 15.12
CA LEU A 622 33.10 20.08 15.32
C LEU A 622 33.18 20.99 16.57
N PRO A 623 33.98 20.66 17.59
CA PRO A 623 34.22 21.56 18.72
C PRO A 623 34.92 22.85 18.27
N GLU A 624 34.52 24.00 18.80
CA GLU A 624 35.00 25.36 18.45
C GLU A 624 36.51 25.62 18.72
N GLU A 625 37.30 24.64 19.16
CA GLU A 625 38.71 24.87 19.55
C GLU A 625 39.76 24.79 18.42
N ARG A 626 39.37 24.73 17.14
CA ARG A 626 40.33 24.60 16.01
C ARG A 626 40.30 25.69 14.94
N LEU A 627 39.93 26.92 15.31
CA LEU A 627 40.04 28.09 14.41
C LEU A 627 40.99 29.19 14.91
N ALA A 628 41.84 28.92 15.91
CA ALA A 628 42.81 29.89 16.42
C ALA A 628 44.26 29.72 15.94
N ASN A 629 44.57 28.78 15.01
CA ASN A 629 45.93 28.59 14.48
C ASN A 629 45.93 28.01 13.06
N ILE A 630 45.42 28.76 12.07
CA ILE A 630 45.85 28.70 10.65
C ILE A 630 45.79 30.12 10.09
#